data_AF-A0A2V2EVZ2-F1
#
_entry.id   AF-A0A2V2EVZ2-F1
#
_cell.length_a   1.000
_cell.length_b   1.000
_cell.length_c   1.000
_cell.angle_alpha   90.00
_cell.angle_beta   90.00
_cell.angle_gamma   90.00
#
_symmetry.space_group_name_H-M   'P 1'
#
loop_
_entity.id
_entity.type
_entity.pdbx_description
1 polymer ?
#
loop_
_entity_poly.entity_id
_entity_poly.type
_entity_poly.pdbx_seq_one_letter_code
_entity_poly.pdbx_strand_id
1 'polypeptide(L)'
;MAGRENMSKTSEFIRNKRESLGITQAELAEKVGVFESEVRMWERGMLPDSKYLLKLADALQVETDEILRGEEETAENVAEKTPEQDVQSSGQCFAQGLSPDLQEVHSDKPETLFGLPSDEAENGIKDTPTYAGENAQSEESAKPPLQEPLIEQGAESENTDDDDSISDYDFLIEEPLMRNGFTKQERILGYVAGAVFILIVLLNIISSIVGYVGRDRELTMENYKQYIELDSEPIGNFNIDTIEITVTFKEHVTDFKLSIAVTLSAMLGSNDYVTDISFSKKDCEAGAVLSRQITFEYYEYSPFARIKVNSVSGGLD
;
A
#
# COMPACT_ATOMS: atom_id res chain seq x y z
N MET A 1 -7.17 -14.89 34.72
CA MET A 1 -7.37 -13.47 35.08
C MET A 1 -6.51 -12.56 34.21
N ALA A 2 -5.17 -12.65 34.27
CA ALA A 2 -4.21 -11.83 33.50
C ALA A 2 -4.63 -11.38 32.08
N GLY A 3 -5.18 -12.26 31.24
CA GLY A 3 -5.61 -11.89 29.89
C GLY A 3 -6.60 -10.72 29.82
N ARG A 4 -7.49 -10.54 30.81
CA ARG A 4 -8.43 -9.40 30.85
C ARG A 4 -7.75 -8.10 31.28
N GLU A 5 -6.71 -8.17 32.11
CA GLU A 5 -5.96 -7.00 32.59
C GLU A 5 -5.16 -6.38 31.43
N ASN A 6 -4.50 -7.21 30.63
CA ASN A 6 -3.76 -6.77 29.44
C ASN A 6 -4.69 -6.14 28.38
N MET A 7 -5.89 -6.69 28.18
CA MET A 7 -6.88 -6.09 27.26
C MET A 7 -7.30 -4.67 27.68
N SER A 8 -7.52 -4.44 28.98
CA SER A 8 -7.83 -3.10 29.51
C SER A 8 -6.66 -2.15 29.24
N LYS A 9 -5.44 -2.54 29.64
CA LYS A 9 -4.21 -1.76 29.41
C LYS A 9 -4.02 -1.39 27.94
N THR A 10 -4.11 -2.34 27.01
CA THR A 10 -3.98 -2.05 25.57
C THR A 10 -5.04 -1.05 25.09
N SER A 11 -6.31 -1.21 25.50
CA SER A 11 -7.38 -0.30 25.09
C SER A 11 -7.21 1.13 25.65
N GLU A 12 -6.78 1.24 26.90
CA GLU A 12 -6.47 2.52 27.57
C GLU A 12 -5.23 3.16 26.95
N PHE A 13 -4.19 2.39 26.62
CA PHE A 13 -2.97 2.87 25.96
C PHE A 13 -3.23 3.43 24.56
N ILE A 14 -3.95 2.69 23.70
CA ILE A 14 -4.34 3.14 22.36
C ILE A 14 -5.09 4.48 22.45
N ARG A 15 -6.06 4.57 23.37
CA ARG A 15 -6.83 5.78 23.62
C ARG A 15 -5.96 6.94 24.11
N ASN A 16 -5.13 6.71 25.12
CA ASN A 16 -4.27 7.74 25.72
C ASN A 16 -3.25 8.28 24.71
N LYS A 17 -2.63 7.41 23.89
CA LYS A 17 -1.72 7.83 22.81
C LYS A 17 -2.46 8.62 21.74
N ARG A 18 -3.65 8.18 21.30
CA ARG A 18 -4.51 8.93 20.36
C ARG A 18 -4.85 10.33 20.89
N GLU A 19 -5.26 10.42 22.16
CA GLU A 19 -5.60 11.71 22.80
C GLU A 19 -4.36 12.59 23.00
N SER A 20 -3.18 12.03 23.28
CA SER A 20 -1.93 12.79 23.39
C SER A 20 -1.44 13.39 22.06
N LEU A 21 -1.75 12.72 20.93
CA LEU A 21 -1.52 13.24 19.57
C LEU A 21 -2.59 14.25 19.12
N GLY A 22 -3.65 14.44 19.90
CA GLY A 22 -4.74 15.37 19.59
C GLY A 22 -5.66 14.95 18.43
N ILE A 23 -5.64 13.68 18.02
CA ILE A 23 -6.43 13.17 16.88
C ILE A 23 -7.72 12.45 17.31
N THR A 24 -8.72 12.48 16.43
CA THR A 24 -10.02 11.80 16.60
C THR A 24 -9.95 10.30 16.27
N GLN A 25 -10.97 9.54 16.69
CA GLN A 25 -11.09 8.12 16.32
C GLN A 25 -11.19 7.93 14.79
N ALA A 26 -11.87 8.85 14.09
CA ALA A 26 -11.96 8.86 12.63
C ALA A 26 -10.61 9.09 11.94
N GLU A 27 -9.80 10.06 12.38
CA GLU A 27 -8.47 10.33 11.82
C GLU A 27 -7.47 9.18 12.10
N LEU A 28 -7.59 8.49 13.24
CA LEU A 28 -6.82 7.28 13.51
C LEU A 28 -7.27 6.12 12.59
N ALA A 29 -8.58 5.97 12.40
CA ALA A 29 -9.15 4.96 11.52
C ALA A 29 -8.72 5.15 10.05
N GLU A 30 -8.73 6.38 9.55
CA GLU A 30 -8.25 6.74 8.22
C GLU A 30 -6.78 6.35 8.03
N LYS A 31 -5.89 6.73 8.95
CA LYS A 31 -4.45 6.40 8.89
C LYS A 31 -4.18 4.88 8.83
N VAL A 32 -4.96 4.08 9.58
CA VAL A 32 -4.79 2.62 9.64
C VAL A 32 -5.51 1.90 8.47
N GLY A 33 -6.52 2.53 7.87
CA GLY A 33 -7.35 1.94 6.81
C GLY A 33 -8.51 1.09 7.36
N VAL A 34 -9.10 1.54 8.45
CA VAL A 34 -10.19 0.87 9.20
C VAL A 34 -11.42 1.77 9.33
N PHE A 35 -12.53 1.23 9.84
CA PHE A 35 -13.68 2.04 10.24
C PHE A 35 -13.46 2.71 11.60
N GLU A 36 -14.17 3.81 11.89
CA GLU A 36 -14.14 4.42 13.23
C GLU A 36 -14.61 3.42 14.29
N SER A 37 -15.60 2.59 13.96
CA SER A 37 -16.08 1.47 14.77
C SER A 37 -14.98 0.46 15.15
N GLU A 38 -14.04 0.13 14.25
CA GLU A 38 -12.92 -0.77 14.55
C GLU A 38 -12.04 -0.13 15.66
N VAL A 39 -11.71 1.16 15.55
CA VAL A 39 -10.97 1.93 16.57
C VAL A 39 -11.77 2.05 17.88
N ARG A 40 -13.07 2.35 17.79
CA ARG A 40 -13.98 2.45 18.93
C ARG A 40 -14.08 1.12 19.70
N MET A 41 -14.05 0.00 19.00
CA MET A 41 -13.99 -1.34 19.62
C MET A 41 -12.63 -1.59 20.28
N TRP A 42 -11.52 -1.12 19.70
CA TRP A 42 -10.20 -1.23 20.32
C TRP A 42 -10.11 -0.43 21.63
N GLU A 43 -10.59 0.81 21.65
CA GLU A 43 -10.67 1.65 22.85
C GLU A 43 -11.74 1.18 23.87
N ARG A 44 -12.55 0.18 23.52
CA ARG A 44 -13.52 -0.50 24.41
C ARG A 44 -13.04 -1.89 24.89
N GLY A 45 -11.83 -2.33 24.51
CA GLY A 45 -11.22 -3.58 25.00
C GLY A 45 -11.05 -4.72 23.99
N MET A 46 -11.42 -4.54 22.71
CA MET A 46 -11.07 -5.52 21.67
C MET A 46 -9.59 -5.37 21.29
N LEU A 47 -8.83 -6.46 21.22
CA LEU A 47 -7.46 -6.38 20.69
C LEU A 47 -7.49 -6.27 19.15
N PRO A 48 -6.71 -5.35 18.54
CA PRO A 48 -6.60 -5.25 17.08
C PRO A 48 -5.98 -6.52 16.48
N ASP A 49 -6.49 -6.95 15.33
CA ASP A 49 -5.92 -8.05 14.56
C ASP A 49 -4.47 -7.72 14.14
N SER A 50 -3.59 -8.73 14.08
CA SER A 50 -2.14 -8.55 13.79
C SER A 50 -1.83 -7.80 12.49
N LYS A 51 -2.67 -7.94 11.45
CA LYS A 51 -2.64 -7.19 10.18
C LYS A 51 -2.67 -5.66 10.34
N TYR A 52 -3.13 -5.15 11.48
CA TYR A 52 -3.26 -3.71 11.75
C TYR A 52 -2.17 -3.17 12.68
N LEU A 53 -1.48 -4.02 13.46
CA LEU A 53 -0.56 -3.58 14.53
C LEU A 53 0.55 -2.65 14.02
N LEU A 54 1.19 -2.97 12.88
CA LEU A 54 2.23 -2.13 12.29
C LEU A 54 1.70 -0.74 11.91
N LYS A 55 0.57 -0.68 11.19
CA LYS A 55 -0.06 0.60 10.80
C LYS A 55 -0.56 1.41 12.01
N LEU A 56 -1.01 0.72 13.06
CA LEU A 56 -1.47 1.34 14.30
C LEU A 56 -0.30 1.94 15.09
N ALA A 57 0.84 1.24 15.14
CA ALA A 57 2.11 1.73 15.65
C ALA A 57 2.60 2.97 14.86
N ASP A 58 2.65 2.88 13.53
CA ASP A 58 2.99 4.01 12.64
C ASP A 58 2.08 5.23 12.88
N ALA A 59 0.77 5.01 13.03
CA ALA A 59 -0.22 6.08 13.20
C ALA A 59 -0.22 6.72 14.60
N LEU A 60 0.20 5.96 15.63
CA LEU A 60 0.29 6.39 17.03
C LEU A 60 1.71 6.82 17.45
N GLN A 61 2.72 6.65 16.60
CA GLN A 61 4.13 6.97 16.87
C GLN A 61 4.70 6.22 18.09
N VAL A 62 4.44 4.91 18.14
CA VAL A 62 4.85 3.98 19.21
C VAL A 62 5.36 2.68 18.60
N GLU A 63 6.07 1.86 19.38
CA GLU A 63 6.44 0.51 18.96
C GLU A 63 5.29 -0.49 19.10
N THR A 64 5.31 -1.55 18.29
CA THR A 64 4.24 -2.57 18.32
C THR A 64 4.16 -3.34 19.65
N ASP A 65 5.28 -3.47 20.35
CA ASP A 65 5.35 -4.13 21.67
C ASP A 65 4.72 -3.27 22.78
N GLU A 66 4.83 -1.94 22.70
CA GLU A 66 4.18 -1.02 23.64
C GLU A 66 2.65 -1.15 23.58
N ILE A 67 2.08 -1.26 22.38
CA ILE A 67 0.64 -1.51 22.17
C ILE A 67 0.23 -2.85 22.81
N LEU A 68 1.03 -3.91 22.64
CA LEU A 68 0.74 -5.25 23.14
C LEU A 68 0.94 -5.40 24.66
N ARG A 69 1.77 -4.55 25.27
CA ARG A 69 1.90 -4.40 26.73
C ARG A 69 0.83 -3.48 27.32
N GLY A 70 0.41 -2.48 26.55
CA GLY A 70 -0.40 -1.35 27.03
C GLY A 70 0.39 -0.37 27.92
N GLU A 71 1.72 -0.31 27.75
CA GLU A 71 2.65 0.45 28.59
C GLU A 71 3.77 1.03 27.71
N GLU A 72 4.20 2.26 28.02
CA GLU A 72 5.25 2.98 27.29
C GLU A 72 6.66 2.60 27.79
N GLU A 73 7.62 2.42 26.89
CA GLU A 73 9.02 2.14 27.22
C GLU A 73 9.76 3.41 27.69
N THR A 74 9.35 3.93 28.85
CA THR A 74 10.08 4.99 29.55
C THR A 74 11.47 4.48 29.99
N ALA A 75 12.45 5.38 30.03
CA ALA A 75 13.85 5.04 30.35
C ALA A 75 14.06 4.41 31.75
N GLU A 76 13.07 4.51 32.64
CA GLU A 76 13.09 3.88 33.97
C GLU A 76 12.79 2.36 33.89
N ASN A 77 11.96 1.91 32.93
CA ASN A 77 11.59 0.50 32.73
C ASN A 77 12.71 -0.38 32.15
N VAL A 78 13.76 0.23 31.59
CA VAL A 78 14.93 -0.50 31.02
C VAL A 78 15.83 -1.05 32.13
N ALA A 79 15.89 -0.38 33.29
CA ALA A 79 16.82 -0.71 34.36
C ALA A 79 16.55 -2.06 35.06
N GLU A 80 15.33 -2.60 34.98
CA GLU A 80 14.94 -3.85 35.64
C GLU A 80 15.01 -5.09 34.70
N LYS A 81 15.41 -4.92 33.43
CA LYS A 81 15.39 -5.98 32.41
C LYS A 81 16.77 -6.29 31.79
N THR A 82 17.79 -6.45 32.63
CA THR A 82 19.08 -7.05 32.20
C THR A 82 19.06 -8.57 32.47
N PRO A 83 18.99 -9.44 31.43
CA PRO A 83 19.11 -10.88 31.62
C PRO A 83 20.58 -11.29 31.81
N GLU A 84 21.07 -11.22 33.04
CA GLU A 84 22.37 -11.81 33.43
C GLU A 84 22.30 -13.35 33.40
N GLN A 85 22.67 -13.97 32.29
CA GLN A 85 23.19 -15.35 32.28
C GLN A 85 24.39 -15.50 31.34
N ASP A 86 25.54 -15.80 31.95
CA ASP A 86 26.84 -15.92 31.28
C ASP A 86 26.95 -17.11 30.33
N VAL A 87 27.74 -16.91 29.27
CA VAL A 87 28.23 -18.01 28.43
C VAL A 87 29.42 -18.69 29.13
N GLN A 88 29.21 -19.87 29.71
CA GLN A 88 30.31 -20.77 30.07
C GLN A 88 30.28 -22.08 29.28
N SER A 89 31.26 -22.22 28.40
CA SER A 89 31.52 -23.43 27.63
C SER A 89 32.12 -24.53 28.52
N SER A 90 31.61 -25.75 28.39
CA SER A 90 32.27 -26.97 28.89
C SER A 90 31.76 -28.20 28.13
N GLY A 91 32.31 -28.43 26.93
CA GLY A 91 32.05 -29.66 26.19
C GLY A 91 32.81 -30.85 26.79
N GLN A 92 32.10 -31.94 27.09
CA GLN A 92 32.72 -33.24 27.37
C GLN A 92 32.09 -34.33 26.50
N CYS A 93 32.96 -35.07 25.81
CA CYS A 93 32.62 -36.24 25.02
C CYS A 93 32.77 -37.50 25.86
N PHE A 94 31.77 -38.39 25.82
CA PHE A 94 31.93 -39.78 26.23
C PHE A 94 31.31 -40.71 25.20
N ALA A 95 32.17 -41.38 24.44
CA ALA A 95 31.81 -42.51 23.61
C ALA A 95 32.21 -43.80 24.32
N GLN A 96 31.21 -44.59 24.72
CA GLN A 96 31.37 -46.01 25.04
C GLN A 96 30.14 -46.74 24.49
N GLY A 97 30.38 -47.84 23.76
CA GLY A 97 29.33 -48.73 23.30
C GLY A 97 29.88 -50.15 23.21
N LEU A 98 29.00 -51.13 23.41
CA LEU A 98 29.17 -52.54 23.02
C LEU A 98 27.83 -53.27 23.19
N SER A 99 27.39 -53.95 22.13
CA SER A 99 26.27 -54.91 22.08
C SER A 99 26.74 -56.30 22.56
N PRO A 100 26.01 -57.45 22.44
CA PRO A 100 24.73 -57.79 21.78
C PRO A 100 23.67 -58.30 22.81
N ASP A 101 22.53 -58.97 22.57
CA ASP A 101 22.03 -60.07 21.67
C ASP A 101 20.47 -60.10 21.73
N LEU A 102 19.62 -60.83 20.97
CA LEU A 102 19.60 -61.52 19.65
C LEU A 102 18.13 -61.95 19.33
N GLN A 103 17.68 -61.85 18.06
CA GLN A 103 16.68 -62.74 17.37
C GLN A 103 15.23 -62.86 17.93
N GLU A 104 14.17 -63.43 17.30
CA GLU A 104 13.62 -63.67 15.92
C GLU A 104 12.16 -64.21 16.07
N VAL A 105 11.18 -64.26 15.12
CA VAL A 105 10.90 -63.69 13.77
C VAL A 105 9.39 -63.93 13.42
N HIS A 106 8.82 -63.27 12.37
CA HIS A 106 7.46 -63.49 11.78
C HIS A 106 6.24 -63.14 12.68
N SER A 107 5.00 -62.91 12.21
CA SER A 107 4.35 -62.74 10.88
C SER A 107 3.15 -61.76 11.05
N ASP A 108 2.42 -61.20 10.07
CA ASP A 108 2.16 -61.58 8.67
C ASP A 108 1.89 -60.35 7.75
N LYS A 109 1.82 -60.59 6.44
CA LYS A 109 1.33 -59.69 5.35
C LYS A 109 -0.03 -60.24 4.82
N PRO A 110 -0.73 -59.68 3.80
CA PRO A 110 -0.41 -58.56 2.89
C PRO A 110 -1.55 -57.49 2.89
N GLU A 111 -1.84 -56.63 1.88
CA GLU A 111 -1.31 -56.37 0.53
C GLU A 111 -1.51 -54.86 0.16
N THR A 112 -0.47 -54.23 -0.43
CA THR A 112 -0.48 -53.26 -1.57
C THR A 112 -1.40 -51.99 -1.52
N LEU A 113 -1.26 -50.96 -2.39
CA LEU A 113 -0.66 -50.87 -3.73
C LEU A 113 -0.16 -49.44 -4.07
N PHE A 114 1.15 -49.30 -4.36
CA PHE A 114 1.84 -48.21 -5.09
C PHE A 114 1.78 -46.77 -4.50
N GLY A 115 2.81 -45.91 -4.62
CA GLY A 115 4.17 -46.08 -5.16
C GLY A 115 4.44 -45.27 -6.43
N LEU A 116 5.19 -44.16 -6.31
CA LEU A 116 5.77 -43.38 -7.41
C LEU A 116 7.25 -43.11 -7.12
N PRO A 117 8.19 -43.50 -8.00
CA PRO A 117 9.63 -43.24 -7.86
C PRO A 117 10.09 -42.05 -8.73
N SER A 118 11.37 -41.69 -8.59
CA SER A 118 12.05 -40.62 -9.32
C SER A 118 12.83 -41.10 -10.55
N ASP A 119 13.19 -40.13 -11.39
CA ASP A 119 14.43 -40.01 -12.20
C ASP A 119 14.63 -40.69 -13.58
N GLU A 120 15.06 -39.82 -14.51
CA GLU A 120 15.97 -39.98 -15.67
C GLU A 120 15.56 -40.52 -17.08
N ALA A 121 16.29 -39.94 -18.06
CA ALA A 121 16.62 -40.40 -19.43
C ALA A 121 15.71 -40.12 -20.67
N GLU A 122 16.08 -39.03 -21.38
CA GLU A 122 16.33 -38.92 -22.84
C GLU A 122 15.25 -38.76 -23.95
N ASN A 123 15.61 -37.85 -24.88
CA ASN A 123 15.34 -37.76 -26.34
C ASN A 123 13.93 -37.40 -26.88
N GLY A 124 13.84 -36.33 -27.69
CA GLY A 124 12.57 -35.90 -28.31
C GLY A 124 12.52 -34.73 -29.32
N ILE A 125 13.62 -33.98 -29.56
CA ILE A 125 13.89 -32.96 -30.62
C ILE A 125 12.75 -31.96 -31.05
N LYS A 126 13.14 -30.67 -31.11
CA LYS A 126 12.47 -29.48 -31.69
C LYS A 126 11.69 -28.61 -30.71
N ASP A 127 11.69 -27.28 -30.81
CA ASP A 127 12.50 -26.36 -31.65
C ASP A 127 12.72 -25.03 -30.91
N THR A 128 13.77 -24.27 -31.27
CA THR A 128 14.04 -22.89 -30.80
C THR A 128 14.65 -22.05 -31.93
N PRO A 129 14.59 -20.71 -31.83
CA PRO A 129 15.81 -19.97 -31.48
C PRO A 129 15.58 -19.02 -30.28
N THR A 130 16.45 -18.95 -29.26
CA THR A 130 17.90 -18.66 -29.24
C THR A 130 18.21 -17.15 -29.28
N TYR A 131 18.56 -16.61 -28.12
CA TYR A 131 19.36 -15.40 -27.98
C TYR A 131 20.82 -15.82 -27.73
N ALA A 132 21.75 -15.23 -28.49
CA ALA A 132 23.17 -15.17 -28.17
C ALA A 132 23.73 -13.90 -28.83
N GLY A 133 24.72 -13.25 -28.20
CA GLY A 133 25.37 -12.05 -28.72
C GLY A 133 26.87 -12.24 -28.87
N GLU A 134 27.49 -11.41 -29.70
CA GLU A 134 28.95 -11.29 -29.78
C GLU A 134 29.37 -9.83 -30.05
N ASN A 135 30.68 -9.57 -30.05
CA ASN A 135 31.26 -8.30 -29.61
C ASN A 135 31.66 -7.30 -30.71
N ALA A 136 32.07 -6.11 -30.23
CA ALA A 136 32.83 -5.05 -30.90
C ALA A 136 32.01 -4.08 -31.79
N GLN A 137 32.38 -2.80 -31.94
CA GLN A 137 33.62 -2.11 -31.55
C GLN A 137 33.39 -0.58 -31.37
N SER A 138 34.20 0.10 -30.53
CA SER A 138 34.65 1.53 -30.60
C SER A 138 33.65 2.66 -30.98
N GLU A 139 33.64 3.85 -30.36
CA GLU A 139 34.55 4.45 -29.37
C GLU A 139 33.91 5.61 -28.59
N GLU A 140 34.67 6.22 -27.68
CA GLU A 140 34.20 6.94 -26.50
C GLU A 140 34.14 8.49 -26.62
N SER A 141 33.29 9.08 -25.78
CA SER A 141 33.15 10.49 -25.36
C SER A 141 34.41 11.38 -25.39
N ALA A 142 34.22 12.71 -25.57
CA ALA A 142 34.50 13.76 -24.55
C ALA A 142 34.49 15.21 -25.11
N LYS A 143 34.61 16.19 -24.19
CA LYS A 143 34.70 17.66 -24.44
C LYS A 143 36.15 18.14 -24.69
N PRO A 144 36.34 19.32 -25.31
CA PRO A 144 37.66 19.94 -25.54
C PRO A 144 38.18 20.69 -24.28
N PRO A 145 39.43 21.21 -24.28
CA PRO A 145 39.64 22.63 -24.65
C PRO A 145 41.05 23.02 -25.21
N LEU A 146 41.19 24.32 -25.51
CA LEU A 146 42.41 25.19 -25.56
C LEU A 146 43.28 25.32 -26.85
N GLN A 147 43.35 26.59 -27.28
CA GLN A 147 44.53 27.43 -27.63
C GLN A 147 45.04 27.62 -29.07
N GLU A 148 45.39 28.88 -29.34
CA GLU A 148 45.98 29.49 -30.56
C GLU A 148 47.50 29.24 -30.66
N PRO A 149 48.12 29.44 -31.85
CA PRO A 149 48.71 30.76 -32.22
C PRO A 149 48.09 31.34 -33.51
N LEU A 150 47.97 32.66 -33.75
CA LEU A 150 48.93 33.80 -33.76
C LEU A 150 49.86 33.90 -35.01
N ILE A 151 50.26 35.15 -35.34
CA ILE A 151 51.22 35.62 -36.38
C ILE A 151 50.64 35.78 -37.82
N GLU A 152 50.89 36.84 -38.61
CA GLU A 152 51.38 38.21 -38.32
C GLU A 152 51.20 39.17 -39.55
N GLN A 153 51.04 40.49 -39.28
CA GLN A 153 51.22 41.72 -40.09
C GLN A 153 51.20 41.72 -41.65
N GLY A 154 50.55 42.76 -42.19
CA GLY A 154 50.76 43.32 -43.54
C GLY A 154 50.03 44.67 -43.68
N ALA A 155 50.65 45.68 -44.30
CA ALA A 155 50.14 47.07 -44.32
C ALA A 155 50.41 47.79 -45.66
N GLU A 156 49.94 49.05 -45.72
CA GLU A 156 50.21 50.12 -46.71
C GLU A 156 49.35 50.21 -47.99
N SER A 157 49.00 51.48 -48.27
CA SER A 157 48.64 52.13 -49.56
C SER A 157 47.44 51.59 -50.38
N GLU A 158 46.86 52.35 -51.33
CA GLU A 158 47.04 53.77 -51.71
C GLU A 158 45.70 54.37 -52.19
N ASN A 159 45.62 55.70 -52.34
CA ASN A 159 44.44 56.32 -52.95
C ASN A 159 44.53 56.26 -54.49
N THR A 160 43.43 55.93 -55.14
CA THR A 160 43.15 56.35 -56.52
C THR A 160 41.72 56.85 -56.57
N ASP A 161 41.53 58.13 -56.86
CA ASP A 161 40.23 58.68 -57.23
C ASP A 161 39.87 58.22 -58.66
N ASP A 162 38.67 57.69 -58.86
CA ASP A 162 38.01 57.69 -60.17
C ASP A 162 36.48 57.79 -59.96
N ASP A 163 35.82 58.55 -60.83
CA ASP A 163 34.42 58.96 -60.74
C ASP A 163 33.55 58.13 -61.69
N ASP A 164 32.52 57.44 -61.18
CA ASP A 164 31.42 56.96 -62.04
C ASP A 164 30.08 56.77 -61.30
N SER A 165 29.32 57.87 -61.25
CA SER A 165 27.87 57.93 -61.49
C SER A 165 26.96 56.69 -61.22
N ILE A 166 26.18 56.79 -60.14
CA ILE A 166 24.79 56.27 -59.98
C ILE A 166 24.60 54.73 -59.95
N SER A 167 24.17 54.24 -58.79
CA SER A 167 23.10 53.24 -58.70
C SER A 167 22.16 53.57 -57.53
N ASP A 168 20.86 53.29 -57.71
CA ASP A 168 19.80 53.67 -56.76
C ASP A 168 19.73 52.78 -55.51
N TYR A 169 18.89 53.20 -54.56
CA TYR A 169 18.47 52.47 -53.35
C TYR A 169 19.47 52.43 -52.19
N ASP A 170 19.59 53.58 -51.52
CA ASP A 170 19.69 53.64 -50.06
C ASP A 170 18.42 53.03 -49.42
N PHE A 171 18.37 51.69 -49.39
CA PHE A 171 17.34 50.92 -48.70
C PHE A 171 17.99 50.13 -47.57
N LEU A 172 17.66 50.53 -46.34
CA LEU A 172 18.22 49.98 -45.11
C LEU A 172 17.94 48.47 -44.97
N ILE A 173 18.88 47.64 -45.44
CA ILE A 173 18.99 46.26 -45.00
C ILE A 173 19.58 46.28 -43.59
N GLU A 174 18.73 46.48 -42.58
CA GLU A 174 19.08 46.10 -41.20
C GLU A 174 19.42 44.60 -41.20
N GLU A 175 20.70 44.26 -41.06
CA GLU A 175 21.12 42.88 -40.92
C GLU A 175 20.40 42.25 -39.71
N PRO A 176 19.59 41.18 -39.89
CA PRO A 176 18.78 40.65 -38.82
C PRO A 176 19.65 39.87 -37.84
N LEU A 177 20.17 40.56 -36.82
CA LEU A 177 21.07 40.04 -35.77
C LEU A 177 20.78 38.58 -35.39
N MET A 178 21.53 37.65 -35.96
CA MET A 178 21.33 36.21 -35.81
C MET A 178 21.72 35.78 -34.39
N ARG A 179 20.72 35.58 -33.54
CA ARG A 179 20.92 35.03 -32.20
C ARG A 179 20.59 33.54 -32.21
N ASN A 180 21.63 32.72 -32.10
CA ASN A 180 21.62 31.25 -32.17
C ASN A 180 21.37 30.69 -33.59
N GLY A 181 21.81 31.38 -34.64
CA GLY A 181 21.74 30.89 -36.03
C GLY A 181 20.35 30.93 -36.69
N PHE A 182 19.31 31.35 -35.96
CA PHE A 182 17.96 31.55 -36.48
C PHE A 182 17.60 33.04 -36.52
N THR A 183 16.80 33.42 -37.52
CA THR A 183 16.24 34.77 -37.65
C THR A 183 15.23 35.07 -36.53
N LYS A 184 14.92 36.36 -36.36
CA LYS A 184 13.89 36.84 -35.42
C LYS A 184 12.52 36.20 -35.69
N GLN A 185 12.17 35.93 -36.95
CA GLN A 185 10.87 35.35 -37.32
C GLN A 185 10.79 33.85 -37.02
N GLU A 186 11.81 33.06 -37.38
CA GLU A 186 11.86 31.61 -37.10
C GLU A 186 11.80 31.32 -35.60
N ARG A 187 12.45 32.15 -34.77
CA ARG A 187 12.36 32.02 -33.31
C ARG A 187 10.95 32.27 -32.78
N ILE A 188 10.23 33.27 -33.31
CA ILE A 188 8.83 33.52 -32.96
C ILE A 188 7.95 32.33 -33.40
N LEU A 189 8.15 31.82 -34.61
CA LEU A 189 7.45 30.62 -35.10
C LEU A 189 7.68 29.42 -34.18
N GLY A 190 8.92 29.18 -33.74
CA GLY A 190 9.27 28.10 -32.82
C GLY A 190 8.61 28.23 -31.44
N TYR A 191 8.56 29.43 -30.86
CA TYR A 191 7.84 29.66 -29.59
C TYR A 191 6.33 29.46 -29.75
N VAL A 192 5.73 29.90 -30.86
CA VAL A 192 4.29 29.71 -31.14
C VAL A 192 3.98 28.22 -31.36
N ALA A 193 4.78 27.51 -32.14
CA ALA A 193 4.61 26.07 -32.38
C ALA A 193 4.78 25.26 -31.08
N GLY A 194 5.77 25.60 -30.24
CA GLY A 194 5.95 24.98 -28.93
C GLY A 194 4.79 25.26 -27.97
N ALA A 195 4.28 26.49 -27.93
CA ALA A 195 3.12 26.85 -27.12
C ALA A 195 1.84 26.12 -27.59
N VAL A 196 1.63 25.99 -28.90
CA VAL A 196 0.51 25.23 -29.48
C VAL A 196 0.65 23.73 -29.17
N PHE A 197 1.85 23.16 -29.26
CA PHE A 197 2.08 21.75 -28.89
C PHE A 197 1.79 21.50 -27.40
N ILE A 198 2.28 22.36 -26.51
CA ILE A 198 1.99 22.30 -25.07
C ILE A 198 0.49 22.44 -24.81
N LEU A 199 -0.20 23.37 -25.49
CA LEU A 199 -1.65 23.53 -25.39
C LEU A 199 -2.41 22.27 -25.83
N ILE A 200 -2.00 21.63 -26.93
CA ILE A 200 -2.59 20.37 -27.40
C ILE A 200 -2.38 19.25 -26.37
N VAL A 201 -1.18 19.12 -25.79
CA VAL A 201 -0.91 18.14 -24.72
C VAL A 201 -1.78 18.41 -23.49
N LEU A 202 -1.88 19.66 -23.04
CA LEU A 202 -2.74 20.05 -21.91
C LEU A 202 -4.22 19.76 -22.19
N LEU A 203 -4.73 20.04 -23.39
CA LEU A 203 -6.11 19.74 -23.77
C LEU A 203 -6.40 18.23 -23.77
N ASN A 204 -5.45 17.40 -24.23
CA ASN A 204 -5.59 15.93 -24.16
C ASN A 204 -5.57 15.43 -22.70
N ILE A 205 -4.70 15.98 -21.85
CA ILE A 205 -4.66 15.65 -20.41
C ILE A 205 -5.97 16.07 -19.73
N ILE A 206 -6.48 17.27 -19.98
CA ILE A 206 -7.76 17.76 -19.43
C ILE A 206 -8.91 16.86 -19.91
N SER A 207 -8.94 16.49 -21.20
CA SER A 207 -9.97 15.60 -21.75
C SER A 207 -9.93 14.21 -21.10
N SER A 208 -8.73 13.69 -20.84
CA SER A 208 -8.52 12.42 -20.12
C SER A 208 -8.96 12.51 -18.65
N ILE A 209 -8.66 13.60 -17.95
CA ILE A 209 -9.07 13.82 -16.56
C ILE A 209 -10.60 13.98 -16.47
N VAL A 210 -11.22 14.77 -17.35
CA VAL A 210 -12.69 14.90 -17.41
C VAL A 210 -13.35 13.55 -17.73
N GLY A 211 -12.79 12.79 -18.66
CA GLY A 211 -13.24 11.43 -18.98
C GLY A 211 -12.98 10.40 -17.87
N TYR A 212 -12.03 10.65 -16.96
CA TYR A 212 -11.75 9.80 -15.79
C TYR A 212 -12.71 10.11 -14.63
N VAL A 213 -12.96 11.40 -14.37
CA VAL A 213 -13.85 11.92 -13.32
C VAL A 213 -15.32 11.69 -13.67
N GLY A 214 -15.69 11.82 -14.95
CA GLY A 214 -17.05 11.59 -15.45
C GLY A 214 -17.36 10.13 -15.79
N ARG A 215 -16.73 9.16 -15.13
CA ARG A 215 -17.16 7.75 -15.17
C ARG A 215 -18.11 7.48 -14.01
N ASP A 216 -19.13 6.69 -14.28
CA ASP A 216 -19.96 6.07 -13.25
C ASP A 216 -19.02 5.43 -12.21
N ARG A 217 -19.11 5.88 -10.96
CA ARG A 217 -18.27 5.34 -9.88
C ARG A 217 -18.93 4.06 -9.39
N GLU A 218 -18.14 3.02 -9.13
CA GLU A 218 -18.65 1.76 -8.56
C GLU A 218 -18.11 1.56 -7.14
N LEU A 219 -18.98 1.09 -6.25
CA LEU A 219 -18.63 0.67 -4.90
C LEU A 219 -17.96 -0.72 -4.97
N THR A 220 -16.68 -0.81 -4.64
CA THR A 220 -15.87 -2.03 -4.78
C THR A 220 -15.16 -2.41 -3.48
N MET A 221 -14.59 -3.61 -3.45
CA MET A 221 -13.72 -4.10 -2.37
C MET A 221 -12.51 -3.23 -2.07
N GLU A 222 -12.08 -2.36 -3.00
CA GLU A 222 -10.92 -1.50 -2.83
C GLU A 222 -11.28 -0.14 -2.22
N ASN A 223 -12.51 0.34 -2.43
CA ASN A 223 -12.91 1.71 -2.11
C ASN A 223 -14.03 1.83 -1.06
N TYR A 224 -14.74 0.75 -0.70
CA TYR A 224 -15.96 0.82 0.11
C TYR A 224 -15.83 1.56 1.44
N LYS A 225 -14.65 1.53 2.09
CA LYS A 225 -14.40 2.25 3.36
C LYS A 225 -14.50 3.78 3.24
N GLN A 226 -14.45 4.33 2.02
CA GLN A 226 -14.65 5.75 1.73
C GLN A 226 -16.15 6.13 1.71
N TYR A 227 -17.01 5.24 1.24
CA TYR A 227 -18.41 5.54 0.87
C TYR A 227 -19.46 4.94 1.81
N ILE A 228 -19.12 3.89 2.55
CA ILE A 228 -19.95 3.32 3.62
C ILE A 228 -19.15 3.22 4.92
N GLU A 229 -19.85 3.04 6.03
CA GLU A 229 -19.30 2.71 7.33
C GLU A 229 -20.07 1.56 7.97
N LEU A 230 -19.36 0.65 8.62
CA LEU A 230 -19.95 -0.52 9.28
C LEU A 230 -19.69 -0.44 10.78
N ASP A 231 -20.74 -0.46 11.60
CA ASP A 231 -20.65 -0.53 13.06
C ASP A 231 -21.34 -1.79 13.58
N SER A 232 -20.98 -2.23 14.79
CA SER A 232 -21.68 -3.28 15.53
C SER A 232 -21.78 -2.91 17.00
N GLU A 233 -22.97 -2.51 17.45
CA GLU A 233 -23.20 -2.15 18.84
C GLU A 233 -24.09 -3.19 19.56
N PRO A 234 -23.75 -3.59 20.79
CA PRO A 234 -24.54 -4.50 21.58
C PRO A 234 -25.83 -3.84 22.08
N ILE A 235 -26.97 -4.50 21.92
CA ILE A 235 -28.27 -4.06 22.43
C ILE A 235 -28.60 -4.85 23.70
N GLY A 236 -28.85 -4.13 24.81
CA GLY A 236 -29.36 -4.68 26.06
C GLY A 236 -28.69 -4.10 27.30
N ASN A 237 -29.45 -3.91 28.38
CA ASN A 237 -28.95 -3.35 29.64
C ASN A 237 -28.22 -4.34 30.56
N PHE A 238 -28.53 -5.64 30.43
CA PHE A 238 -28.05 -6.68 31.36
C PHE A 238 -27.71 -7.98 30.64
N ASN A 239 -28.57 -8.41 29.72
CA ASN A 239 -28.27 -9.50 28.80
C ASN A 239 -27.89 -8.86 27.46
N ILE A 240 -26.65 -9.04 27.03
CA ILE A 240 -26.26 -8.78 25.65
C ILE A 240 -26.43 -10.10 24.91
N ASP A 241 -27.67 -10.39 24.54
CA ASP A 241 -28.04 -11.51 23.66
C ASP A 241 -28.21 -11.06 22.21
N THR A 242 -28.19 -9.74 21.96
CA THR A 242 -28.49 -9.14 20.67
C THR A 242 -27.44 -8.10 20.30
N ILE A 243 -26.96 -8.13 19.05
CA ILE A 243 -26.06 -7.12 18.48
C ILE A 243 -26.72 -6.55 17.23
N GLU A 244 -26.73 -5.21 17.10
CA GLU A 244 -27.15 -4.52 15.90
C GLU A 244 -25.93 -4.17 15.05
N ILE A 245 -25.96 -4.60 13.79
CA ILE A 245 -24.96 -4.23 12.78
C ILE A 245 -25.56 -3.18 11.88
N THR A 246 -24.83 -2.08 11.70
CA THR A 246 -25.33 -0.85 11.09
C THR A 246 -24.44 -0.45 9.92
N VAL A 247 -25.06 -0.26 8.76
CA VAL A 247 -24.43 0.27 7.54
C VAL A 247 -24.86 1.72 7.37
N THR A 248 -23.92 2.66 7.53
CA THR A 248 -24.15 4.10 7.32
C THR A 248 -23.54 4.53 5.99
N PHE A 249 -24.28 5.31 5.20
CA PHE A 249 -23.86 5.74 3.86
C PHE A 249 -23.27 7.16 3.91
N LYS A 250 -22.10 7.36 3.29
CA LYS A 250 -21.40 8.67 3.24
C LYS A 250 -21.66 9.44 1.95
N GLU A 251 -21.98 8.73 0.88
CA GLU A 251 -22.40 9.27 -0.42
C GLU A 251 -23.67 8.52 -0.88
N HIS A 252 -24.28 8.96 -1.99
CA HIS A 252 -25.45 8.29 -2.58
C HIS A 252 -25.02 6.98 -3.26
N VAL A 253 -25.76 5.90 -3.03
CA VAL A 253 -25.44 4.55 -3.56
C VAL A 253 -26.66 3.89 -4.20
N THR A 254 -26.54 3.50 -5.46
CA THR A 254 -27.57 2.84 -6.26
C THR A 254 -27.33 1.32 -6.36
N ASP A 255 -28.42 0.53 -6.41
CA ASP A 255 -28.45 -0.95 -6.47
C ASP A 255 -27.52 -1.69 -5.47
N PHE A 256 -27.30 -1.06 -4.31
CA PHE A 256 -26.43 -1.52 -3.23
C PHE A 256 -26.67 -2.97 -2.80
N LYS A 257 -25.57 -3.74 -2.75
CA LYS A 257 -25.49 -5.08 -2.14
C LYS A 257 -24.19 -5.20 -1.36
N LEU A 258 -24.27 -5.74 -0.15
CA LEU A 258 -23.15 -6.01 0.74
C LEU A 258 -23.36 -7.38 1.38
N SER A 259 -22.32 -8.23 1.37
CA SER A 259 -22.24 -9.44 2.17
C SER A 259 -21.09 -9.32 3.17
N ILE A 260 -21.36 -9.65 4.43
CA ILE A 260 -20.37 -9.69 5.52
C ILE A 260 -20.43 -11.03 6.24
N ALA A 261 -19.29 -11.52 6.69
CA ALA A 261 -19.19 -12.51 7.75
C ALA A 261 -19.09 -11.77 9.09
N VAL A 262 -19.83 -12.25 10.09
CA VAL A 262 -19.84 -11.74 11.45
C VAL A 262 -19.31 -12.82 12.37
N THR A 263 -18.27 -12.52 13.15
CA THR A 263 -17.65 -13.45 14.09
C THR A 263 -17.81 -12.94 15.52
N LEU A 264 -18.49 -13.72 16.37
CA LEU A 264 -18.59 -13.50 17.81
C LEU A 264 -17.63 -14.45 18.53
N SER A 265 -16.57 -13.91 19.14
CA SER A 265 -15.58 -14.78 19.79
C SER A 265 -16.09 -15.42 21.07
N ALA A 266 -15.82 -16.71 21.25
CA ALA A 266 -16.30 -17.50 22.40
C ALA A 266 -15.59 -17.11 23.71
N MET A 267 -16.32 -17.07 24.83
CA MET A 267 -15.75 -16.76 26.14
C MET A 267 -15.32 -17.99 26.97
N LEU A 268 -15.88 -19.17 26.71
CA LEU A 268 -15.80 -20.33 27.63
C LEU A 268 -15.36 -21.65 26.97
N GLY A 269 -14.53 -21.57 25.91
CA GLY A 269 -13.97 -22.75 25.25
C GLY A 269 -14.90 -23.45 24.25
N SER A 270 -16.04 -22.84 23.95
CA SER A 270 -16.82 -23.08 22.74
C SER A 270 -16.10 -22.54 21.49
N ASN A 271 -16.64 -22.82 20.30
CA ASN A 271 -16.14 -22.27 19.04
C ASN A 271 -16.72 -20.86 18.81
N ASP A 272 -15.96 -19.98 18.15
CA ASP A 272 -16.46 -18.69 17.68
C ASP A 272 -17.72 -18.86 16.79
N TYR A 273 -18.80 -18.15 17.10
CA TYR A 273 -20.02 -18.15 16.29
C TYR A 273 -19.79 -17.30 15.05
N VAL A 274 -19.98 -17.90 13.87
CA VAL A 274 -19.82 -17.23 12.58
C VAL A 274 -21.14 -17.29 11.80
N THR A 275 -21.60 -16.15 11.30
CA THR A 275 -22.80 -16.06 10.46
C THR A 275 -22.62 -15.06 9.33
N ASP A 276 -23.17 -15.36 8.15
CA ASP A 276 -23.12 -14.48 6.98
C ASP A 276 -24.40 -13.65 6.86
N ILE A 277 -24.23 -12.34 6.68
CA ILE A 277 -25.33 -11.38 6.53
C ILE A 277 -25.21 -10.67 5.19
N SER A 278 -26.32 -10.62 4.47
CA SER A 278 -26.45 -9.84 3.25
C SER A 278 -27.43 -8.68 3.41
N PHE A 279 -26.95 -7.47 3.17
CA PHE A 279 -27.74 -6.25 3.02
C PHE A 279 -27.94 -5.98 1.53
N SER A 280 -29.13 -5.51 1.15
CA SER A 280 -29.36 -4.95 -0.19
C SER A 280 -30.49 -3.93 -0.18
N LYS A 281 -30.36 -2.89 -1.00
CA LYS A 281 -31.38 -1.86 -1.21
C LYS A 281 -31.15 -1.20 -2.57
N LYS A 282 -32.22 -0.84 -3.27
CA LYS A 282 -32.12 -0.24 -4.60
C LYS A 282 -31.47 1.16 -4.59
N ASP A 283 -31.62 1.89 -3.49
CA ASP A 283 -31.35 3.33 -3.44
C ASP A 283 -31.03 3.74 -1.99
N CYS A 284 -29.90 4.40 -1.77
CA CYS A 284 -29.42 4.84 -0.45
C CYS A 284 -28.86 6.27 -0.54
N GLU A 285 -29.57 7.23 0.03
CA GLU A 285 -29.13 8.63 0.18
C GLU A 285 -27.91 8.75 1.11
N ALA A 286 -27.10 9.80 0.95
CA ALA A 286 -26.03 10.12 1.90
C ALA A 286 -26.62 10.40 3.30
N GLY A 287 -26.02 9.81 4.34
CA GLY A 287 -26.56 9.80 5.70
C GLY A 287 -27.67 8.77 5.94
N ALA A 288 -28.08 7.99 4.94
CA ALA A 288 -28.99 6.87 5.17
C ALA A 288 -28.32 5.78 6.02
N VAL A 289 -29.16 4.98 6.68
CA VAL A 289 -28.74 3.89 7.57
C VAL A 289 -29.53 2.62 7.27
N LEU A 290 -28.84 1.47 7.23
CA LEU A 290 -29.44 0.14 7.19
C LEU A 290 -28.91 -0.70 8.34
N SER A 291 -29.76 -1.06 9.31
CA SER A 291 -29.38 -1.95 10.40
C SER A 291 -29.93 -3.38 10.22
N ARG A 292 -29.29 -4.35 10.88
CA ARG A 292 -29.83 -5.68 11.15
C ARG A 292 -29.38 -6.16 12.51
N GLN A 293 -30.33 -6.66 13.29
CA GLN A 293 -30.08 -7.29 14.59
C GLN A 293 -29.85 -8.80 14.43
N ILE A 294 -28.91 -9.34 15.19
CA ILE A 294 -28.67 -10.77 15.39
C ILE A 294 -28.92 -11.06 16.87
N THR A 295 -29.76 -12.03 17.19
CA THR A 295 -29.89 -12.57 18.54
C THR A 295 -29.22 -13.94 18.62
N PHE A 296 -28.46 -14.18 19.69
CA PHE A 296 -27.67 -15.37 19.97
C PHE A 296 -27.88 -15.84 21.42
N GLU A 297 -27.43 -17.05 21.77
CA GLU A 297 -27.60 -17.53 23.14
C GLU A 297 -26.64 -16.82 24.11
N TYR A 298 -27.20 -16.35 25.23
CA TYR A 298 -26.53 -15.50 26.19
C TYR A 298 -25.46 -16.26 27.00
N TYR A 299 -24.47 -15.52 27.52
CA TYR A 299 -23.27 -15.97 28.25
C TYR A 299 -22.16 -16.68 27.45
N GLU A 300 -22.40 -17.20 26.25
CA GLU A 300 -21.39 -17.98 25.52
C GLU A 300 -20.38 -17.11 24.74
N TYR A 301 -20.79 -15.92 24.28
CA TYR A 301 -20.05 -15.11 23.30
C TYR A 301 -19.67 -13.70 23.78
N SER A 302 -18.68 -13.11 23.10
CA SER A 302 -18.28 -11.71 23.20
C SER A 302 -19.41 -10.76 22.76
N PRO A 303 -19.68 -9.66 23.49
CA PRO A 303 -20.60 -8.62 23.06
C PRO A 303 -20.04 -7.75 21.92
N PHE A 304 -18.73 -7.84 21.65
CA PHE A 304 -18.08 -7.20 20.52
C PHE A 304 -17.93 -8.21 19.36
N ALA A 305 -18.48 -7.87 18.20
CA ALA A 305 -18.38 -8.67 16.97
C ALA A 305 -17.20 -8.21 16.12
N ARG A 306 -16.53 -9.14 15.43
CA ARG A 306 -15.66 -8.80 14.29
C ARG A 306 -16.49 -8.86 13.01
N ILE A 307 -16.46 -7.79 12.22
CA ILE A 307 -17.05 -7.76 10.88
C ILE A 307 -15.95 -7.97 9.84
N LYS A 308 -16.19 -8.90 8.90
CA LYS A 308 -15.38 -9.07 7.69
C LYS A 308 -16.28 -8.89 6.48
N VAL A 309 -15.94 -8.00 5.55
CA VAL A 309 -16.65 -7.89 4.28
C VAL A 309 -16.26 -9.07 3.36
N ASN A 310 -17.26 -9.71 2.77
CA ASN A 310 -17.12 -10.84 1.84
C ASN A 310 -17.36 -10.41 0.39
N SER A 311 -18.34 -9.53 0.14
CA SER A 311 -18.57 -8.88 -1.16
C SER A 311 -19.28 -7.54 -0.97
N VAL A 312 -19.05 -6.59 -1.87
CA VAL A 312 -19.73 -5.29 -1.88
C VAL A 312 -19.84 -4.78 -3.32
N SER A 313 -20.98 -4.19 -3.67
CA SER A 313 -21.28 -3.65 -5.00
C SER A 313 -22.40 -2.60 -4.96
N GLY A 314 -22.35 -1.64 -5.88
CA GLY A 314 -23.35 -0.59 -6.07
C GLY A 314 -22.81 0.48 -7.02
N GLY A 315 -23.70 1.28 -7.63
CA GLY A 315 -23.30 2.53 -8.28
C GLY A 315 -23.11 3.64 -7.24
N LEU A 316 -22.27 4.61 -7.56
CA LEU A 316 -21.99 5.83 -6.80
C LEU A 316 -22.17 7.00 -7.77
N ASP A 317 -23.10 7.90 -7.43
CA ASP A 317 -23.47 9.06 -8.24
C ASP A 317 -22.59 10.28 -7.85
#